data_AF-A0AA35Y8Z8-F1
#
_entry.id   AF-A0AA35Y8Z8-F1
#
_cell.length_a   1.000
_cell.length_b   1.000
_cell.length_c   1.000
_cell.angle_alpha   90.00
_cell.angle_beta   90.00
_cell.angle_gamma   90.00
#
_symmetry.space_group_name_H-M   'P 1'
#
loop_
_entity.id
_entity.type
_entity.pdbx_description
1 polymer ?
#
loop_
_entity_poly.entity_id
_entity_poly.type
_entity_poly.pdbx_seq_one_letter_code
_entity_poly.pdbx_strand_id
1 'polypeptide(L)'
;MCNDPKAGYEEVSKNLVKYCEGHPMSLKVLGRSLHNRDVTYWEEYVEMLKKENGHPIVNVLRMSFDSVPFKNDKELFKHIACFFVGMDRDVTETILKACL
;
A
#
# COMPACT_ATOMS: atom_id res chain seq x y z
N MET A 1 8.45 21.64 -7.53
CA MET A 1 8.18 21.03 -6.21
C MET A 1 9.52 20.47 -5.74
N CYS A 2 9.96 20.80 -4.53
CA CYS A 2 11.24 20.32 -4.00
C CYS A 2 11.10 18.79 -3.80
N ASN A 3 11.95 18.01 -4.47
CA ASN A 3 11.93 16.54 -4.42
C ASN A 3 12.66 15.99 -3.20
N ASP A 4 13.08 16.86 -2.29
CA ASP A 4 13.85 16.47 -1.11
C ASP A 4 12.89 16.06 0.02
N PRO A 5 13.18 14.95 0.74
CA PRO A 5 12.44 14.58 1.93
C PRO A 5 12.43 15.75 2.93
N LYS A 6 11.32 15.92 3.65
CA LYS A 6 11.30 16.85 4.79
C LYS A 6 12.38 16.46 5.79
N ALA A 7 12.98 17.46 6.44
CA ALA A 7 13.97 17.24 7.51
C ALA A 7 13.44 16.21 8.53
N GLY A 8 14.20 15.14 8.74
CA GLY A 8 13.86 14.00 9.60
C GLY A 8 13.38 12.76 8.84
N TYR A 9 12.99 12.86 7.57
CA TYR A 9 12.50 11.73 6.78
C TYR A 9 13.56 11.12 5.86
N GLU A 10 14.76 11.70 5.77
CA GLU A 10 15.79 11.31 4.81
C GLU A 10 16.22 9.84 5.01
N GLU A 11 16.49 9.45 6.25
CA GLU A 11 16.99 8.12 6.58
C GLU A 11 15.89 7.06 6.42
N VAL A 12 14.68 7.33 6.90
CA VAL A 12 13.55 6.41 6.73
C VAL A 12 13.15 6.26 5.25
N SER A 13 13.26 7.33 4.46
CA SER A 13 13.02 7.28 3.01
C SER A 13 14.06 6.41 2.28
N LYS A 14 15.35 6.54 2.62
CA LYS A 14 16.41 5.68 2.06
C LYS A 14 16.19 4.21 2.40
N ASN A 15 15.83 3.93 3.66
CA ASN A 15 15.52 2.57 4.11
C ASN A 15 14.33 1.97 3.36
N LEU A 16 13.31 2.77 3.11
CA LEU A 16 12.12 2.35 2.38
C LEU A 16 12.42 2.09 0.89
N VAL A 17 13.22 2.95 0.25
CA VAL A 17 13.67 2.73 -1.13
C VAL A 17 14.49 1.46 -1.26
N LYS A 18 15.40 1.22 -0.31
CA LYS A 18 16.21 0.01 -0.24
C LYS A 18 15.33 -1.24 -0.07
N TYR A 19 14.34 -1.20 0.83
CA TYR A 19 13.39 -2.29 1.04
C TYR A 19 12.60 -2.61 -0.24
N CYS A 20 12.14 -1.59 -0.95
CA CYS A 20 11.39 -1.77 -2.20
C CYS A 20 12.26 -2.22 -3.39
N GLU A 21 13.58 -2.33 -3.22
CA GLU A 21 14.54 -2.59 -4.30
C GLU A 21 14.38 -1.63 -5.48
N GLY A 22 13.92 -0.40 -5.22
CA GLY A 22 13.62 0.60 -6.26
C GLY A 22 12.39 0.29 -7.13
N HIS A 23 11.59 -0.74 -6.82
CA HIS A 23 10.42 -1.11 -7.62
C HIS A 23 9.37 0.02 -7.62
N PRO A 24 9.06 0.65 -8.79
CA PRO A 24 8.23 1.86 -8.83
C PRO A 24 6.83 1.67 -8.25
N MET A 25 6.24 0.49 -8.45
CA MET A 25 4.90 0.19 -7.94
C MET A 25 4.89 0.07 -6.42
N SER A 26 5.92 -0.54 -5.84
CA SER A 26 6.06 -0.70 -4.38
C SER A 26 6.23 0.66 -3.71
N LEU A 27 7.07 1.52 -4.31
CA LEU A 27 7.27 2.89 -3.86
C LEU A 27 5.98 3.71 -3.91
N LYS A 28 5.20 3.58 -5.00
CA LYS A 28 3.93 4.31 -5.16
C LYS A 28 2.88 3.86 -4.13
N VAL A 29 2.80 2.56 -3.87
CA VAL A 29 1.88 2.01 -2.87
C VAL A 29 2.27 2.50 -1.47
N LEU A 30 3.54 2.34 -1.07
CA LEU A 30 4.01 2.81 0.23
C LEU A 30 3.90 4.32 0.41
N GLY A 31 4.26 5.09 -0.63
CA GLY A 31 4.14 6.53 -0.61
C GLY A 31 2.70 7.01 -0.36
N ARG A 32 1.69 6.27 -0.83
CA ARG A 32 0.28 6.55 -0.51
C ARG A 32 -0.07 6.17 0.92
N SER A 33 0.34 5.00 1.39
CA SER A 33 0.06 4.52 2.75
C SER A 33 0.69 5.41 3.84
N LEU A 34 1.84 6.00 3.54
CA LEU A 34 2.63 6.85 4.44
C LEU A 34 2.33 8.35 4.27
N HIS A 35 1.54 8.73 3.28
CA HIS A 35 1.20 10.13 3.03
C HIS A 35 0.49 10.74 4.25
N ASN A 36 0.89 11.96 4.63
CA ASN A 36 0.40 12.68 5.82
C ASN A 36 0.59 11.96 7.17
N ARG A 37 1.50 10.98 7.25
CA ARG A 37 1.92 10.35 8.50
C ARG A 37 3.20 11.00 9.03
N ASP A 38 3.37 11.00 10.35
CA ASP A 38 4.58 11.49 11.00
C ASP A 38 5.77 10.52 10.84
N VAL A 39 6.97 11.00 11.15
CA VAL A 39 8.22 10.24 10.96
C VAL A 39 8.26 8.98 11.82
N THR A 40 7.70 9.03 13.03
CA THR A 40 7.63 7.88 13.95
C THR A 40 6.80 6.76 13.33
N TYR A 41 5.66 7.10 12.75
CA TYR A 41 4.83 6.14 12.03
C TYR A 41 5.57 5.52 10.83
N TRP A 42 6.37 6.31 10.10
CA TRP A 42 7.17 5.78 8.99
C TRP A 42 8.21 4.77 9.48
N GLU A 43 8.90 5.07 10.58
CA GLU A 43 9.91 4.19 11.16
C GLU A 43 9.30 2.86 11.61
N GLU A 44 8.19 2.91 12.36
CA GLU A 44 7.44 1.72 12.79
C GLU A 44 6.98 0.89 11.58
N TYR A 45 6.44 1.54 10.54
CA TYR A 45 5.96 0.87 9.35
C TYR A 45 7.11 0.17 8.59
N VAL A 46 8.27 0.81 8.46
CA VAL A 46 9.46 0.22 7.83
C VAL A 46 10.00 -0.95 8.68
N GLU A 47 9.93 -0.86 10.00
CA GLU A 47 10.32 -1.97 10.88
C GLU A 47 9.38 -3.17 10.72
N MET A 48 8.07 -2.94 10.62
CA MET A 48 7.09 -4.00 10.33
C MET A 48 7.37 -4.66 8.98
N LEU A 49 7.64 -3.88 7.93
CA LEU A 49 7.99 -4.40 6.61
C LEU A 49 9.21 -5.33 6.63
N LYS A 50 10.23 -4.99 7.45
CA LYS A 50 11.45 -5.81 7.61
C LYS A 50 11.21 -7.11 8.37
N LYS A 51 10.19 -7.18 9.22
CA LYS A 51 9.82 -8.39 9.99
C LYS A 51 9.01 -9.39 9.17
N GLU A 52 8.32 -8.93 8.12
CA GLU A 52 7.53 -9.79 7.25
C GLU A 52 8.45 -10.68 6.37
N ASN A 53 8.24 -12.00 6.45
CA ASN A 53 8.86 -12.96 5.54
C ASN A 53 8.12 -12.94 4.20
N GLY A 54 8.82 -12.60 3.11
CA GLY A 54 8.23 -12.58 1.77
C GLY A 54 8.93 -11.63 0.80
N HIS A 55 8.52 -11.66 -0.47
CA HIS A 55 9.02 -10.72 -1.47
C HIS A 55 8.54 -9.30 -1.12
N PRO A 56 9.39 -8.25 -1.23
CA PRO A 56 9.03 -6.88 -0.84
C PRO A 56 7.69 -6.40 -1.40
N ILE A 57 7.43 -6.68 -2.68
CA ILE A 57 6.14 -6.33 -3.31
C ILE A 57 4.93 -6.98 -2.63
N VAL A 58 5.03 -8.25 -2.22
CA VAL A 58 3.93 -8.98 -1.57
C VAL A 58 3.69 -8.42 -0.19
N ASN A 59 4.75 -8.10 0.55
CA ASN A 59 4.65 -7.51 1.88
C ASN A 59 4.04 -6.11 1.83
N VAL A 60 4.45 -5.28 0.88
CA VAL A 60 3.87 -3.93 0.65
C VAL A 60 2.38 -4.02 0.32
N LEU A 61 1.98 -4.92 -0.57
CA LEU A 61 0.58 -5.12 -0.93
C LEU A 61 -0.24 -5.63 0.26
N ARG A 62 0.30 -6.58 1.03
CA ARG A 62 -0.34 -7.13 2.23
C ARG A 62 -0.55 -6.06 3.29
N MET A 63 0.49 -5.31 3.66
CA MET A 63 0.36 -4.25 4.67
C MET A 63 -0.60 -3.15 4.21
N SER A 64 -0.66 -2.85 2.92
CA SER A 64 -1.64 -1.90 2.37
C SER A 64 -3.07 -2.43 2.48
N PHE A 65 -3.28 -3.71 2.18
CA PHE A 65 -4.57 -4.37 2.40
C PHE A 65 -4.95 -4.40 3.90
N ASP A 66 -3.99 -4.67 4.79
CA ASP A 66 -4.22 -4.73 6.22
C ASP A 66 -4.55 -3.37 6.83
N SER A 67 -4.07 -2.28 6.23
CA SER A 67 -4.36 -0.91 6.64
C SER A 67 -5.79 -0.44 6.32
N VAL A 68 -6.55 -1.19 5.52
CA VAL A 68 -7.95 -0.86 5.21
C VAL A 68 -8.78 -0.89 6.50
N PRO A 69 -9.44 0.22 6.90
CA PRO A 69 -10.02 0.35 8.24
C PRO A 69 -11.26 -0.53 8.47
N PHE A 70 -12.10 -0.71 7.45
CA PHE A 70 -13.36 -1.42 7.58
C PHE A 70 -13.26 -2.86 7.09
N LYS A 71 -13.76 -3.80 7.89
CA LYS A 71 -13.81 -5.23 7.53
C LYS A 71 -14.59 -5.46 6.23
N ASN A 72 -15.69 -4.74 6.03
CA ASN A 72 -16.51 -4.86 4.82
C ASN A 72 -15.72 -4.48 3.56
N ASP A 73 -14.90 -3.42 3.62
CA ASP A 73 -14.06 -3.01 2.49
C ASP A 73 -12.99 -4.06 2.17
N LYS A 74 -12.41 -4.70 3.21
CA LYS A 74 -11.47 -5.82 3.03
C LYS A 74 -12.13 -7.01 2.36
N GLU A 75 -13.35 -7.38 2.75
CA GLU A 75 -14.09 -8.47 2.11
C GLU A 75 -14.48 -8.11 0.67
N LEU A 76 -14.95 -6.88 0.42
CA LEU A 76 -15.24 -6.40 -0.93
C LEU A 76 -14.01 -6.47 -1.83
N PHE A 77 -12.85 -6.04 -1.34
CA PHE A 77 -11.59 -6.15 -2.08
C PHE A 77 -11.27 -7.60 -2.45
N LYS A 78 -11.47 -8.57 -1.54
CA LYS A 78 -11.28 -9.99 -1.85
C LYS A 78 -12.22 -10.45 -2.95
N HIS A 79 -13.50 -10.06 -2.90
CA HIS A 79 -14.46 -10.39 -3.97
C HIS A 79 -14.01 -9.81 -5.33
N ILE A 80 -13.57 -8.54 -5.36
CA ILE A 80 -13.02 -7.90 -6.56
C ILE A 80 -11.82 -8.69 -7.08
N ALA A 81 -10.86 -9.01 -6.21
CA ALA A 81 -9.64 -9.72 -6.56
C ALA A 81 -9.86 -11.19 -6.96
N CYS A 82 -10.96 -11.83 -6.53
CA CYS A 82 -11.27 -13.20 -6.92
C CYS A 82 -12.09 -13.29 -8.21
N PHE A 83 -13.05 -12.38 -8.41
CA PHE A 83 -14.08 -12.54 -9.45
C PHE A 83 -13.99 -11.52 -10.58
N PHE A 84 -13.36 -10.36 -10.33
CA PHE A 84 -13.40 -9.22 -11.27
C PHE A 84 -12.01 -8.87 -11.84
N VAL A 85 -11.02 -9.76 -11.67
CA VAL A 85 -9.69 -9.56 -12.25
C VAL A 85 -9.76 -9.57 -13.77
N GLY A 86 -9.23 -8.51 -14.39
CA GLY A 86 -9.23 -8.34 -15.84
C GLY A 86 -10.55 -7.83 -16.42
N MET A 87 -11.57 -7.62 -15.58
CA MET A 87 -12.81 -6.98 -16.00
C MET A 87 -12.62 -5.46 -16.06
N ASP A 88 -13.34 -4.82 -16.99
CA ASP A 88 -13.40 -3.38 -17.04
C ASP A 88 -13.95 -2.78 -15.73
N ARG A 89 -13.42 -1.60 -15.38
CA ARG A 89 -13.76 -0.93 -14.12
C ARG A 89 -15.22 -0.50 -14.09
N ASP A 90 -15.74 0.10 -15.15
CA ASP A 90 -17.11 0.64 -15.17
C ASP A 90 -18.14 -0.49 -15.12
N VAL A 91 -17.82 -1.61 -15.78
CA VAL A 91 -18.62 -2.84 -15.69
C VAL A 91 -18.61 -3.39 -14.26
N THR A 92 -17.43 -3.50 -13.64
CA THR A 92 -17.30 -3.98 -12.26
C THR A 92 -18.06 -3.09 -11.28
N GLU A 93 -17.92 -1.77 -11.38
CA GLU A 93 -18.64 -0.82 -10.53
C GLU A 93 -20.16 -0.92 -10.72
N THR A 94 -20.63 -1.11 -11.94
CA THR A 94 -22.07 -1.29 -12.23
C THR A 94 -22.62 -2.54 -11.55
N ILE A 95 -21.90 -3.66 -11.64
CA ILE A 95 -22.29 -4.91 -11.00
C ILE A 95 -22.31 -4.76 -9.47
N LEU A 96 -21.25 -4.18 -8.90
CA LEU A 96 -21.16 -3.99 -7.44
C LEU A 96 -22.27 -3.06 -6.91
N LYS A 97 -22.61 -1.98 -7.62
CA LYS A 97 -23.70 -1.06 -7.24
C LYS A 97 -25.09 -1.70 -7.34
N ALA A 98 -25.26 -2.74 -8.14
CA ALA A 98 -26.52 -3.48 -8.21
C ALA A 98 -26.70 -4.46 -7.03
N CYS A 99 -25.62 -4.83 -6.35
CA CYS A 99 -25.62 -5.83 -5.27
C CYS A 99 -25.38 -5.24 -3.86
N LEU A 100 -24.83 -4.02 -3.77
CA LEU A 100 -24.61 -3.25 -2.53
C LEU A 100 -25.74 -2.24 -2.31
#